data_AF-U1YE12-F1
#
_entry.id   AF-U1YE12-F1
#
_cell.length_a   1.000
_cell.length_b   1.000
_cell.length_c   1.000
_cell.angle_alpha   90.00
_cell.angle_beta   90.00
_cell.angle_gamma   90.00
#
_symmetry.space_group_name_H-M   'P 1'
#
loop_
_entity.id
_entity.type
_entity.pdbx_description
1 polymer ?
#
loop_
_entity_poly.entity_id
_entity_poly.type
_entity_poly.pdbx_seq_one_letter_code
_entity_poly.pdbx_strand_id
1 'polypeptide(L)'
;MNLLDIQNQFNEIYNFQYLRDNTIRMLEDLIKNSNDNYLKEEEDKLPDGLKLKDFIIRYNCIRLFINNHDREIPFLRVYLELLHPKTEIQRFYYDVEYTVDGEFSDDFFGEYK
;
A
#
# COMPACT_ATOMS: atom_id res chain seq x y z
N MET A 1 -22.17 9.94 16.14
CA MET A 1 -20.94 9.24 15.71
C MET A 1 -19.93 10.30 15.32
N ASN A 2 -18.82 10.39 16.04
CA ASN A 2 -17.69 11.26 15.75
C ASN A 2 -16.60 10.49 14.95
N LEU A 3 -15.51 11.16 14.54
CA LEU A 3 -14.45 10.52 13.77
C LEU A 3 -13.71 9.39 14.52
N LEU A 4 -13.56 9.52 15.85
CA LEU A 4 -12.96 8.48 16.67
C LEU A 4 -13.84 7.24 16.75
N ASP A 5 -15.16 7.42 16.81
CA ASP A 5 -16.11 6.30 16.77
C ASP A 5 -15.99 5.51 15.46
N ILE A 6 -15.87 6.22 14.32
CA ILE A 6 -15.67 5.62 13.00
C ILE A 6 -14.36 4.83 12.95
N GLN A 7 -13.25 5.41 13.44
CA GLN A 7 -11.96 4.75 13.48
C GLN A 7 -12.01 3.46 14.32
N ASN A 8 -12.63 3.50 15.50
CA ASN A 8 -12.72 2.34 16.37
C ASN A 8 -13.56 1.23 15.76
N GLN A 9 -14.73 1.57 15.21
CA GLN A 9 -15.57 0.60 14.49
C GLN A 9 -14.84 -0.02 13.30
N PHE A 10 -14.12 0.79 12.53
CA PHE A 10 -13.32 0.31 11.41
C PHE A 10 -12.24 -0.68 11.87
N ASN A 11 -11.47 -0.32 12.90
CA ASN A 11 -10.39 -1.17 13.41
C ASN A 11 -10.90 -2.51 13.95
N GLU A 12 -12.07 -2.51 14.59
CA GLU A 12 -12.72 -3.72 15.10
C GLU A 12 -13.30 -4.61 13.99
N ILE A 13 -14.04 -4.01 13.05
CA ILE A 13 -14.76 -4.76 11.99
C ILE A 13 -13.78 -5.37 10.98
N TYR A 14 -12.82 -4.58 10.51
CA TYR A 14 -11.95 -4.98 9.40
C TYR A 14 -10.64 -5.64 9.83
N ASN A 15 -10.44 -5.80 11.14
CA ASN A 15 -9.18 -6.25 11.71
C ASN A 15 -8.01 -5.50 11.05
N PHE A 16 -7.91 -4.20 11.34
CA PHE A 16 -6.90 -3.30 10.76
C PHE A 16 -5.50 -3.93 10.70
N GLN A 17 -5.12 -4.63 11.78
CA GLN A 17 -3.84 -5.29 11.92
C GLN A 17 -3.62 -6.35 10.84
N TYR A 18 -4.65 -7.16 10.55
CA TYR A 18 -4.63 -8.15 9.48
C TYR A 18 -4.47 -7.50 8.10
N LEU A 19 -5.25 -6.47 7.79
CA LEU A 19 -5.15 -5.76 6.50
C LEU A 19 -3.73 -5.21 6.30
N ARG A 20 -3.19 -4.50 7.29
CA ARG A 20 -1.84 -3.96 7.24
C ARG A 20 -0.80 -5.04 6.97
N ASP A 21 -0.79 -6.09 7.77
CA ASP A 21 0.24 -7.13 7.69
C ASP A 21 0.13 -7.92 6.38
N ASN A 22 -1.10 -8.14 5.89
CA ASN A 22 -1.33 -8.79 4.61
C ASN A 22 -0.83 -7.92 3.45
N THR A 23 -1.12 -6.62 3.44
CA THR A 23 -0.62 -5.71 2.40
C THR A 23 0.91 -5.63 2.39
N ILE A 24 1.55 -5.61 3.56
CA ILE A 24 3.02 -5.65 3.64
C ILE A 24 3.56 -6.92 3.00
N ARG A 25 3.01 -8.08 3.32
CA ARG A 25 3.43 -9.36 2.71
C ARG A 25 3.23 -9.39 1.20
N MET A 26 2.10 -8.87 0.72
CA MET A 26 1.83 -8.76 -0.72
C MET A 26 2.93 -7.97 -1.43
N LEU A 27 3.32 -6.81 -0.87
CA LEU A 27 4.39 -6.00 -1.43
C LEU A 27 5.76 -6.70 -1.33
N GLU A 28 6.07 -7.35 -0.21
CA GLU A 28 7.32 -8.10 -0.04
C GLU A 28 7.45 -9.21 -1.10
N ASP A 29 6.38 -9.96 -1.35
CA ASP A 29 6.34 -11.01 -2.37
C ASP A 29 6.42 -10.43 -3.79
N LEU A 30 5.75 -9.31 -4.05
CA LEU A 30 5.80 -8.63 -5.33
C LEU A 30 7.23 -8.13 -5.64
N ILE A 31 7.89 -7.50 -4.67
CA ILE A 31 9.26 -7.01 -4.79
C ILE A 31 10.25 -8.17 -4.94
N LYS A 32 10.08 -9.26 -4.19
CA LYS A 32 10.96 -10.43 -4.28
C LYS A 32 10.95 -11.05 -5.68
N ASN A 33 9.83 -10.98 -6.38
CA ASN A 33 9.61 -11.51 -7.72
C ASN A 33 9.60 -10.41 -8.80
N SER A 34 10.17 -9.23 -8.53
CA SER A 34 10.15 -8.07 -9.42
C SER A 34 10.65 -8.36 -10.85
N ASN A 35 11.62 -9.26 -11.01
CA ASN A 35 12.15 -9.64 -12.33
C ASN A 35 11.12 -10.32 -13.24
N ASP A 36 10.05 -10.87 -12.67
CA ASP A 36 9.04 -11.68 -13.35
C ASP A 36 7.65 -11.02 -13.31
N ASN A 37 7.55 -9.76 -12.89
CA ASN A 37 6.28 -9.03 -12.83
C ASN A 37 6.41 -7.58 -13.37
N TYR A 38 5.34 -6.80 -13.22
CA TYR A 38 5.25 -5.45 -13.76
C TYR A 38 6.23 -4.45 -13.11
N LEU A 39 6.81 -4.77 -11.94
CA LEU A 39 7.80 -3.92 -11.27
C LEU A 39 9.18 -3.97 -11.93
N LYS A 40 9.43 -4.90 -12.85
CA LYS A 40 10.71 -4.99 -13.55
C LYS A 40 11.11 -3.66 -14.18
N GLU A 41 10.16 -2.96 -14.81
CA GLU A 41 10.42 -1.66 -15.44
C GLU A 41 10.84 -0.59 -14.44
N GLU A 42 10.32 -0.64 -13.21
CA GLU A 42 10.69 0.28 -12.14
C GLU A 42 12.05 -0.10 -11.52
N GLU A 43 12.33 -1.41 -11.38
CA GLU A 43 13.62 -1.89 -10.90
C GLU A 43 14.76 -1.58 -11.89
N ASP A 44 14.52 -1.70 -13.20
CA ASP A 44 15.50 -1.41 -14.26
C ASP A 44 15.86 0.09 -14.35
N LYS A 45 15.01 1.00 -13.81
CA LYS A 45 15.28 2.44 -13.72
C LYS A 45 16.14 2.82 -12.51
N LEU A 46 16.33 1.90 -11.57
CA LEU A 46 17.12 2.18 -10.37
C LEU A 46 18.61 2.35 -10.72
N PRO A 47 19.35 3.17 -9.94
CA PRO A 47 20.80 3.26 -10.08
C PRO A 47 21.48 1.90 -9.90
N ASP A 48 22.60 1.71 -10.60
CA ASP A 48 23.39 0.47 -10.56
C ASP A 48 23.62 -0.02 -9.12
N GLY A 49 23.25 -1.28 -8.87
CA GLY A 49 23.44 -1.96 -7.60
C GLY A 49 22.35 -1.71 -6.55
N LEU A 50 21.35 -0.87 -6.84
CA LEU A 50 20.16 -0.73 -6.01
C LEU A 50 19.00 -1.56 -6.59
N LYS A 51 18.32 -2.33 -5.74
CA LYS A 51 17.15 -3.12 -6.11
C LYS A 51 15.95 -2.73 -5.26
N LEU A 52 14.72 -3.00 -5.75
CA LEU A 52 13.50 -2.70 -4.99
C LEU A 52 13.49 -3.41 -3.63
N LYS A 53 14.03 -4.63 -3.56
CA LYS A 53 14.16 -5.40 -2.30
C LYS A 53 15.06 -4.76 -1.25
N ASP A 54 15.88 -3.77 -1.63
CA ASP A 54 16.74 -3.06 -0.71
C ASP A 54 16.02 -1.86 -0.07
N PHE A 55 14.83 -1.49 -0.55
CA PHE A 55 14.04 -0.40 0.02
C PHE A 55 13.37 -0.81 1.34
N ILE A 56 13.20 0.16 2.22
CA ILE A 56 12.50 -0.03 3.49
C ILE A 56 11.00 0.14 3.23
N ILE A 57 10.22 -0.91 3.49
CA ILE A 57 8.76 -0.85 3.45
C ILE A 57 8.27 -0.25 4.75
N ARG A 58 7.53 0.86 4.67
CA ARG A 58 6.89 1.52 5.80
C ARG A 58 5.39 1.61 5.58
N TYR A 59 4.62 1.12 6.54
CA TYR A 59 3.19 1.45 6.60
C TYR A 59 3.03 2.94 6.94
N ASN A 60 2.22 3.65 6.17
CA ASN A 60 1.87 5.05 6.46
C ASN A 60 0.45 5.15 7.03
N CYS A 61 -0.58 4.85 6.23
CA CYS A 61 -1.96 5.00 6.67
C CYS A 61 -2.92 4.04 5.97
N ILE A 62 -4.14 3.96 6.52
CA ILE A 62 -5.31 3.50 5.77
C ILE A 62 -6.14 4.73 5.45
N ARG A 63 -6.55 4.83 4.19
CA ARG A 63 -7.45 5.88 3.70
C ARG A 63 -8.84 5.30 3.51
N LEU A 64 -9.85 5.95 4.07
CA LEU A 64 -11.24 5.63 3.84
C LEU A 64 -11.80 6.58 2.79
N PHE A 65 -12.38 6.03 1.73
CA PHE A 65 -13.02 6.78 0.67
C PHE A 65 -14.52 6.61 0.80
N ILE A 66 -15.18 7.68 1.25
CA ILE A 66 -16.63 7.73 1.48
C ILE A 66 -17.20 8.85 0.62
N ASN A 67 -18.29 8.58 -0.10
CA ASN A 67 -18.91 9.52 -1.03
C ASN A 67 -17.93 10.02 -2.10
N ASN A 68 -17.16 9.10 -2.70
CA ASN A 68 -16.24 9.43 -3.78
C ASN A 68 -17.05 9.66 -5.09
N HIS A 69 -16.74 10.72 -5.82
CA HIS A 69 -17.34 10.98 -7.13
C HIS A 69 -17.14 9.84 -8.14
N ASP A 70 -16.04 9.09 -8.02
CA ASP A 70 -15.70 7.98 -8.91
C ASP A 70 -16.48 6.70 -8.59
N ARG A 71 -16.98 6.56 -7.35
CA ARG A 71 -17.60 5.32 -6.87
C ARG A 71 -18.61 5.59 -5.75
N GLU A 72 -19.85 5.15 -5.97
CA GLU A 72 -20.95 5.28 -5.00
C GLU A 72 -20.72 4.42 -3.74
N ILE A 73 -20.07 3.27 -3.89
CA ILE A 73 -19.80 2.33 -2.79
C ILE A 73 -18.48 2.72 -2.12
N PRO A 74 -18.44 2.89 -0.78
CA PRO A 74 -17.21 3.16 -0.05
C PRO A 74 -16.13 2.11 -0.27
N PHE A 75 -14.89 2.47 -0.02
CA PHE A 75 -13.77 1.52 -0.05
C PHE A 75 -12.62 2.07 0.80
N LEU A 76 -11.63 1.22 1.05
CA LEU A 76 -10.46 1.60 1.81
C LEU A 76 -9.19 1.28 1.02
N ARG A 77 -8.12 2.03 1.27
CA ARG A 77 -6.78 1.70 0.76
C ARG A 77 -5.76 1.62 1.87
N VAL A 78 -4.93 0.59 1.85
CA VAL A 78 -3.74 0.49 2.69
C VAL A 78 -2.57 1.07 1.92
N TYR A 79 -2.01 2.17 2.43
CA TYR A 79 -0.91 2.90 1.80
C TYR A 79 0.42 2.55 2.46
N LEU A 80 1.32 1.96 1.67
CA LEU A 80 2.70 1.68 2.02
C LEU A 80 3.64 2.61 1.26
N GLU A 81 4.75 2.92 1.89
CA GLU A 81 5.84 3.72 1.33
C GLU A 81 7.07 2.84 1.19
N LEU A 82 7.81 3.02 0.09
CA LEU A 82 9.13 2.44 -0.08
C LEU A 82 10.15 3.56 0.05
N LEU A 83 10.95 3.48 1.12
CA LEU A 83 11.95 4.48 1.46
C LEU A 83 13.32 4.02 0.99
N HIS A 84 14.10 4.96 0.45
CA HIS A 84 15.46 4.68 0.03
C HIS A 84 16.33 4.25 1.24
N PRO A 85 17.09 3.15 1.16
CA PRO A 85 17.70 2.51 2.34
C PRO A 85 18.72 3.36 3.11
N LYS A 86 19.31 4.37 2.46
CA LYS A 86 20.32 5.24 3.09
C LYS A 86 19.76 6.57 3.59
N THR A 87 18.73 7.09 2.93
CA THR A 87 18.23 8.45 3.18
C THR A 87 16.88 8.43 3.86
N GLU A 88 16.19 7.29 3.87
CA GLU A 88 14.82 7.10 4.37
C GLU A 88 13.78 8.06 3.73
N ILE A 89 14.15 8.69 2.62
CA ILE A 89 13.25 9.50 1.81
C ILE A 89 12.42 8.56 0.95
N GLN A 90 11.11 8.78 0.94
CA GLN A 90 10.17 8.02 0.12
C GLN A 90 10.50 8.18 -1.37
N ARG A 91 10.53 7.06 -2.08
CA ARG A 91 10.74 7.02 -3.53
C ARG A 91 9.58 6.39 -4.27
N PHE A 92 8.96 5.37 -3.68
CA PHE A 92 7.79 4.74 -4.25
C PHE A 92 6.68 4.65 -3.22
N TYR A 93 5.49 4.33 -3.72
CA TYR A 93 4.36 3.96 -2.91
C TYR A 93 3.72 2.69 -3.45
N TYR A 94 3.01 2.01 -2.57
CA TYR A 94 2.15 0.89 -2.90
C TYR A 94 0.82 1.05 -2.19
N ASP A 95 -0.26 1.16 -2.95
CA ASP A 95 -1.63 1.29 -2.48
C ASP A 95 -2.37 -0.02 -2.78
N VAL A 96 -2.97 -0.65 -1.77
CA VAL A 96 -3.88 -1.78 -2.00
C VAL A 96 -5.29 -1.38 -1.64
N GLU A 97 -6.19 -1.49 -2.62
CA GLU A 97 -7.61 -1.21 -2.46
C GLU A 97 -8.37 -2.44 -1.97
N TYR A 98 -9.22 -2.23 -0.98
CA TYR A 98 -10.14 -3.22 -0.46
C TYR A 98 -11.58 -2.70 -0.52
N THR A 99 -12.52 -3.61 -0.77
CA THR A 99 -13.96 -3.33 -0.81
C THR A 99 -14.51 -2.99 0.59
N VAL A 100 -15.80 -2.62 0.67
CA VAL A 100 -16.52 -2.49 1.94
C VAL A 100 -16.56 -3.79 2.77
N ASP A 101 -16.23 -4.94 2.20
CA ASP A 101 -16.19 -6.21 2.94
C ASP A 101 -14.76 -6.57 3.37
N GLY A 102 -13.77 -5.71 3.07
CA GLY A 102 -12.36 -5.96 3.35
C GLY A 102 -11.70 -6.93 2.37
N GLU A 103 -12.36 -7.22 1.24
CA GLU A 103 -11.84 -8.08 0.18
C GLU A 103 -10.90 -7.30 -0.73
N PHE A 104 -9.81 -7.93 -1.17
CA PHE A 104 -8.89 -7.34 -2.14
C PHE A 104 -9.63 -6.95 -3.42
N SER A 105 -9.43 -5.73 -3.88
CA SER A 105 -10.04 -5.21 -5.11
C SER A 105 -8.98 -4.95 -6.19
N ASP A 106 -7.93 -4.20 -5.86
CA ASP A 106 -6.89 -3.79 -6.81
C ASP A 106 -5.61 -3.35 -6.08
N ASP A 107 -4.49 -3.25 -6.80
CA ASP A 107 -3.23 -2.71 -6.28
C ASP A 107 -2.55 -1.73 -7.24
N PHE A 108 -1.85 -0.76 -6.65
CA PHE A 108 -1.21 0.33 -7.37
C PHE A 108 0.21 0.53 -6.85
N PHE A 109 1.19 0.47 -7.75
CA PHE A 109 2.57 0.84 -7.46
C PHE A 109 2.96 2.06 -8.27
N GLY A 110 3.72 2.98 -7.68
CA GLY A 110 4.22 4.13 -8.43
C GLY A 110 5.31 4.92 -7.74
N GLU A 111 5.98 5.79 -8.50
CA GLU A 111 6.93 6.76 -7.98
C GLU A 111 6.22 7.83 -7.13
N TYR A 112 6.83 8.16 -6.00
CA TYR A 112 6.42 9.27 -5.15
C TYR A 112 7.01 10.58 -5.70
N LYS A 113 6.14 11.57 -5.97
CA LYS A 113 6.50 12.88 -6.53
C LYS A 113 6.39 13.98 -5.49
#